data_AF-A0A8G0LN15-F1
#
_entry.id   AF-A0A8G0LN15-F1
#
_cell.length_a   1.000
_cell.length_b   1.000
_cell.length_c   1.000
_cell.angle_alpha   90.00
_cell.angle_beta   90.00
_cell.angle_gamma   90.00
#
_symmetry.space_group_name_H-M   'P 1'
#
loop_
_entity.id
_entity.type
_entity.pdbx_description
1 polymer ?
#
loop_
_entity_poly.entity_id
_entity_poly.type
_entity_poly.pdbx_seq_one_letter_code
_entity_poly.pdbx_strand_id
1 'polypeptide(L)'
;MYTDDSDSSIDPYIWTYAQINEVKAYKQSKEAHVRQLIENGSPIPPIVLWGAVEFDRPEVVDLLLSAGVDPNRRHAKAEEVMSLGEHDWLDRYPDRTCENDRDTKTPLGLAAEAPSYEGGKEKAYRMVQSLLRHGADPYAVFADQLYEPIDPELEVRLLFPGQEISQPQDLMAVELHRVQRAEKMLVEDSDMDMPWKDFGLRTVIHSILEQSGYFQAFLESPDFMRNLKLEHRDPQGRTLFLSACRSSRGADALLDKPQRWNSSDDVKLDRMGEHLVTFPPDVYSEPSSEEALPRTAIQALLKLGADPLATDNQGKHALHQLLDAPSWGFQESPVNHQTLRYLTDRFPSLTNQPDHNGLTPIHSSIRRMWSYDLNYSYEGFYPLEDTVLDLINAGADVHALDAQGNTVIHYLADSFLDAFKRGESRRQLFYTLLDKYQCASYINLANNMGLTPIQLVLSYTPRKSEDHRLQWVKLWNESPEMQMQSVDEELFGKFDGLGVDWTVRDKFGRTLLHGVVRTDSLGDRALWRCKYLVQKGIDPLACDFEGKTARDLVPDDQDLRISKFLEEAEQAAAHGKA
;
A
#
# COMPACT_ATOMS: atom_id res chain seq x y z
N MET A 1 -14.63 -53.30 -1.58
CA MET A 1 -15.91 -52.93 -2.20
C MET A 1 -16.79 -52.31 -1.13
N TYR A 2 -16.67 -51.00 -0.97
CA TYR A 2 -17.77 -50.06 -0.73
C TYR A 2 -17.14 -48.70 -1.03
N THR A 3 -17.46 -48.20 -2.23
CA THR A 3 -17.22 -46.85 -2.71
C THR A 3 -18.15 -45.92 -1.94
N ASP A 4 -17.59 -44.86 -1.36
CA ASP A 4 -18.38 -43.70 -0.97
C ASP A 4 -17.68 -42.47 -1.54
N ASP A 5 -18.20 -42.07 -2.70
CA ASP A 5 -17.95 -40.80 -3.35
C ASP A 5 -18.51 -39.71 -2.44
N SER A 6 -17.62 -39.05 -1.70
CA SER A 6 -17.91 -37.74 -1.12
C SER A 6 -16.79 -36.79 -1.51
N ASP A 7 -17.09 -36.02 -2.55
CA ASP A 7 -16.71 -34.62 -2.73
C ASP A 7 -16.04 -34.04 -1.48
N SER A 8 -14.72 -34.08 -1.48
CA SER A 8 -13.91 -33.13 -0.73
C SER A 8 -13.26 -32.26 -1.77
N SER A 9 -13.78 -31.03 -1.89
CA SER A 9 -13.09 -29.90 -2.48
C SER A 9 -11.73 -29.77 -1.76
N ILE A 10 -10.71 -30.44 -2.28
CA ILE A 10 -9.33 -30.22 -1.87
C ILE A 10 -8.94 -28.89 -2.49
N ASP A 11 -9.10 -27.84 -1.70
CA ASP A 11 -8.54 -26.52 -1.94
C ASP A 11 -7.05 -26.69 -2.31
N PRO A 12 -6.59 -26.23 -3.50
CA PRO A 12 -5.22 -26.47 -3.95
C PRO A 12 -4.27 -25.48 -3.26
N TYR A 13 -4.01 -25.70 -1.96
CA TYR A 13 -2.96 -24.96 -1.28
C TYR A 13 -1.60 -25.35 -1.87
N ILE A 14 -0.95 -24.39 -2.53
CA ILE A 14 0.44 -24.45 -2.97
C ILE A 14 1.32 -24.54 -1.71
N TRP A 15 2.11 -25.60 -1.59
CA TRP A 15 3.00 -25.79 -0.45
C TRP A 15 4.33 -25.06 -0.71
N THR A 16 4.68 -24.07 0.11
CA THR A 16 5.98 -23.37 0.08
C THR A 16 7.16 -24.31 0.37
N TYR A 17 8.41 -23.91 0.10
CA TYR A 17 9.59 -24.71 0.45
C TYR A 17 9.62 -25.01 1.96
N ALA A 18 9.25 -24.03 2.78
CA ALA A 18 8.96 -24.22 4.21
C ALA A 18 7.93 -25.32 4.40
N GLN A 19 6.75 -25.21 3.81
CA GLN A 19 5.64 -26.15 4.04
C GLN A 19 5.98 -27.59 3.59
N ILE A 20 6.73 -27.75 2.50
CA ILE A 20 7.21 -29.07 2.02
C ILE A 20 8.28 -29.65 2.95
N ASN A 21 9.21 -28.81 3.43
CA ASN A 21 10.33 -29.24 4.26
C ASN A 21 10.08 -29.07 5.76
N GLU A 22 8.91 -28.60 6.18
CA GLU A 22 8.60 -28.17 7.55
C GLU A 22 8.83 -29.32 8.52
N VAL A 23 8.27 -30.48 8.19
CA VAL A 23 8.41 -31.71 8.98
C VAL A 23 9.87 -32.16 9.06
N LYS A 24 10.65 -31.97 7.98
CA LYS A 24 12.06 -32.34 7.93
C LYS A 24 12.89 -31.37 8.76
N ALA A 25 12.71 -30.06 8.58
CA ALA A 25 13.35 -29.00 9.35
C ALA A 25 13.04 -29.14 10.84
N TYR A 26 11.78 -29.43 11.20
CA TYR A 26 11.34 -29.64 12.57
C TYR A 26 12.05 -30.81 13.25
N LYS A 27 12.17 -31.94 12.54
CA LYS A 27 12.84 -33.15 13.03
C LYS A 27 14.36 -32.95 13.14
N GLN A 28 14.98 -32.34 12.14
CA GLN A 28 16.44 -32.19 12.07
C GLN A 28 16.96 -31.09 13.00
N SER A 29 16.18 -30.06 13.30
CA SER A 29 16.54 -29.02 14.27
C SER A 29 16.34 -29.44 15.73
N LYS A 30 16.04 -30.72 16.03
CA LYS A 30 15.89 -31.17 17.43
C LYS A 30 17.26 -31.26 18.08
N GLU A 31 17.37 -30.76 19.32
CA GLU A 31 18.65 -30.69 20.04
C GLU A 31 19.39 -32.02 20.06
N ALA A 32 18.71 -33.14 20.36
CA ALA A 32 19.32 -34.46 20.37
C ALA A 32 19.92 -34.87 19.01
N HIS A 33 19.25 -34.52 17.90
CA HIS A 33 19.75 -34.80 16.55
C HIS A 33 20.94 -33.89 16.22
N VAL A 34 20.87 -32.60 16.57
CA VAL A 34 21.96 -31.65 16.34
C VAL A 34 23.22 -32.04 17.12
N ARG A 35 23.10 -32.42 18.39
CA ARG A 35 24.22 -32.93 19.19
C ARG A 35 24.87 -34.14 18.53
N GLN A 36 24.06 -35.10 18.06
CA GLN A 36 24.56 -36.27 17.34
C GLN A 36 25.31 -35.90 16.05
N LEU A 37 24.81 -34.92 15.28
CA LEU A 37 25.49 -34.45 14.06
C LEU A 37 26.86 -33.84 14.38
N ILE A 38 26.94 -33.02 15.43
CA ILE A 38 28.17 -32.37 15.88
C ILE A 38 29.17 -33.41 16.41
N GLU A 39 28.73 -34.33 17.26
CA GLU A 39 29.58 -35.40 17.83
C GLU A 39 30.17 -36.31 16.74
N ASN A 40 29.37 -36.61 15.70
CA ASN A 40 29.81 -37.43 14.58
C ASN A 40 30.66 -36.66 13.55
N GLY A 41 30.90 -35.36 13.74
CA GLY A 41 31.59 -34.51 12.76
C GLY A 41 30.90 -34.46 11.39
N SER A 42 29.58 -34.70 11.37
CA SER A 42 28.81 -34.75 10.13
C SER A 42 28.57 -33.34 9.57
N PRO A 43 28.56 -33.15 8.24
CA PRO A 43 28.25 -31.86 7.65
C PRO A 43 26.81 -31.45 8.01
N ILE A 44 26.65 -30.28 8.61
CA ILE A 44 25.35 -29.75 9.02
C ILE A 44 24.65 -29.12 7.81
N PRO A 45 23.48 -29.62 7.39
CA PRO A 45 22.73 -29.05 6.27
C PRO A 45 22.15 -27.65 6.61
N PRO A 46 22.03 -26.72 5.64
CA PRO A 46 21.48 -25.38 5.88
C PRO A 46 20.09 -25.36 6.51
N ILE A 47 19.24 -26.34 6.16
CA ILE A 47 17.86 -26.48 6.67
C ILE A 47 17.80 -26.64 8.20
N VAL A 48 18.89 -27.08 8.84
CA VAL A 48 18.93 -27.32 10.29
C VAL A 48 18.97 -26.00 11.07
N LEU A 49 19.78 -25.03 10.64
CA LEU A 49 19.81 -23.69 11.25
C LEU A 49 18.51 -22.94 10.96
N TRP A 50 18.06 -22.97 9.70
CA TRP A 50 16.78 -22.38 9.31
C TRP A 50 15.63 -22.93 10.16
N GLY A 51 15.52 -24.26 10.30
CA GLY A 51 14.50 -24.88 11.15
C GLY A 51 14.66 -24.56 12.64
N ALA A 52 15.89 -24.42 13.15
CA ALA A 52 16.09 -24.03 14.55
C ALA A 52 15.54 -22.63 14.84
N VAL A 53 15.68 -21.70 13.88
CA VAL A 53 15.11 -20.36 13.97
C VAL A 53 13.59 -20.38 13.78
N GLU A 54 13.09 -21.02 12.71
CA GLU A 54 11.65 -21.07 12.38
C GLU A 54 10.81 -21.70 13.50
N PHE A 55 11.37 -22.68 14.24
CA PHE A 55 10.69 -23.35 15.36
C PHE A 55 11.10 -22.83 16.75
N ASP A 56 11.66 -21.62 16.85
CA ASP A 56 12.00 -20.91 18.10
C ASP A 56 12.84 -21.71 19.09
N ARG A 57 14.03 -22.17 18.66
CA ARG A 57 14.94 -23.02 19.46
C ARG A 57 16.27 -22.32 19.74
N PRO A 58 16.32 -21.34 20.67
CA PRO A 58 17.52 -20.55 20.92
C PRO A 58 18.73 -21.39 21.34
N GLU A 59 18.52 -22.43 22.17
CA GLU A 59 19.61 -23.31 22.62
C GLU A 59 20.23 -24.11 21.45
N VAL A 60 19.42 -24.47 20.46
CA VAL A 60 19.90 -25.17 19.26
C VAL A 60 20.63 -24.20 18.33
N VAL A 61 20.14 -22.98 18.19
CA VAL A 61 20.83 -21.91 17.43
C VAL A 61 22.22 -21.66 18.02
N ASP A 62 22.32 -21.43 19.33
CA ASP A 62 23.60 -21.24 20.03
C ASP A 62 24.56 -22.42 19.82
N LEU A 63 24.05 -23.65 19.91
CA LEU A 63 24.83 -24.87 19.72
C LEU A 63 25.39 -24.98 18.30
N LEU A 64 24.57 -24.71 17.28
CA LEU A 64 24.97 -24.75 15.87
C LEU A 64 26.03 -23.69 15.56
N LEU A 65 25.83 -22.46 16.02
CA LEU A 65 26.76 -21.35 15.77
C LEU A 65 28.09 -21.56 16.52
N SER A 66 28.05 -22.11 17.73
CA SER A 66 29.25 -22.51 18.48
C SER A 66 30.02 -23.64 17.81
N ALA A 67 29.34 -24.51 17.06
CA ALA A 67 29.97 -25.56 16.24
C ALA A 67 30.57 -25.02 14.92
N GLY A 68 30.48 -23.71 14.67
CA GLY A 68 31.05 -23.06 13.48
C GLY A 68 30.14 -23.07 12.26
N VAL A 69 28.83 -23.30 12.42
CA VAL A 69 27.86 -23.08 11.35
C VAL A 69 27.81 -21.59 11.02
N ASP A 70 27.96 -21.25 9.74
CA ASP A 70 27.85 -19.87 9.26
C ASP A 70 26.43 -19.31 9.51
N PRO A 71 26.29 -18.22 10.29
CA PRO A 71 24.99 -17.61 10.61
C PRO A 71 24.27 -17.00 9.40
N ASN A 72 24.99 -16.74 8.30
CA ASN A 72 24.43 -16.15 7.08
C ASN A 72 24.01 -17.20 6.05
N ARG A 73 24.22 -18.50 6.34
CA ARG A 73 23.96 -19.58 5.40
C ARG A 73 22.44 -19.77 5.20
N ARG A 74 21.99 -19.70 3.94
CA ARG A 74 20.59 -19.94 3.57
C ARG A 74 20.39 -21.28 2.89
N HIS A 75 19.12 -21.68 2.73
CA HIS A 75 18.77 -22.90 2.01
C HIS A 75 18.75 -22.68 0.49
N ALA A 76 18.70 -23.78 -0.27
CA ALA A 76 18.88 -23.77 -1.73
C ALA A 76 17.88 -22.86 -2.45
N LYS A 77 16.58 -22.90 -2.10
CA LYS A 77 15.56 -22.04 -2.71
C LYS A 77 15.85 -20.55 -2.50
N ALA A 78 16.28 -20.14 -1.30
CA ALA A 78 16.66 -18.76 -1.02
C ALA A 78 17.86 -18.30 -1.87
N GLU A 79 18.82 -19.19 -2.15
CA GLU A 79 19.97 -18.89 -3.03
C GLU A 79 19.58 -18.84 -4.52
N GLU A 80 18.62 -19.64 -4.94
CA GLU A 80 18.09 -19.65 -6.31
C GLU A 80 17.40 -18.32 -6.64
N VAL A 81 16.49 -17.87 -5.77
CA VAL A 81 15.71 -16.64 -5.97
C VAL A 81 16.54 -15.37 -5.91
N MET A 82 17.75 -15.40 -5.32
CA MET A 82 18.63 -14.23 -5.29
C MET A 82 18.93 -13.66 -6.67
N SER A 83 19.11 -14.55 -7.65
CA SER A 83 19.44 -14.15 -9.01
C SER A 83 18.28 -13.47 -9.75
N LEU A 84 17.06 -13.61 -9.21
CA LEU A 84 15.83 -13.04 -9.76
C LEU A 84 15.49 -11.66 -9.16
N GLY A 85 16.21 -11.23 -8.12
CA GLY A 85 15.90 -9.99 -7.42
C GLY A 85 16.27 -8.75 -8.21
N GLU A 86 15.31 -7.84 -8.39
CA GLU A 86 15.52 -6.52 -8.97
C GLU A 86 16.04 -5.51 -7.93
N HIS A 87 16.88 -4.56 -8.37
CA HIS A 87 17.43 -3.52 -7.47
C HIS A 87 16.46 -2.36 -7.25
N ASP A 88 15.78 -1.91 -8.30
CA ASP A 88 14.86 -0.77 -8.26
C ASP A 88 13.47 -1.22 -8.72
N TRP A 89 12.63 -1.53 -7.74
CA TRP A 89 11.25 -1.96 -7.93
C TRP A 89 10.24 -0.91 -7.40
N LEU A 90 10.69 0.34 -7.22
CA LEU A 90 9.85 1.49 -6.84
C LEU A 90 9.27 2.20 -8.09
N ASP A 91 8.91 1.43 -9.11
CA ASP A 91 8.52 1.91 -10.45
C ASP A 91 7.03 2.27 -10.61
N ARG A 92 6.22 2.06 -9.57
CA ARG A 92 4.76 2.21 -9.59
C ARG A 92 4.19 2.66 -8.25
N TYR A 93 2.89 3.01 -8.22
CA TYR A 93 2.16 3.28 -6.97
C TYR A 93 0.98 2.31 -6.74
N PRO A 94 0.67 1.95 -5.47
CA PRO A 94 1.62 2.02 -4.35
C PRO A 94 2.93 1.32 -4.74
N ASP A 95 4.06 1.76 -4.15
CA ASP A 95 5.33 1.06 -4.38
C ASP A 95 5.08 -0.43 -4.10
N ARG A 96 5.66 -1.32 -4.92
CA ARG A 96 5.45 -2.76 -4.74
C ARG A 96 5.73 -3.13 -3.27
N THR A 97 4.87 -3.94 -2.67
CA THR A 97 5.08 -4.42 -1.31
C THR A 97 5.65 -5.84 -1.36
N CYS A 98 6.21 -6.34 -0.28
CA CYS A 98 6.72 -7.72 -0.24
C CYS A 98 5.72 -8.62 0.48
N GLU A 99 5.55 -9.85 -0.01
CA GLU A 99 4.65 -10.87 0.56
C GLU A 99 5.08 -11.39 1.93
N ASN A 100 6.29 -11.01 2.36
CA ASN A 100 6.93 -11.51 3.56
C ASN A 100 7.26 -13.02 3.49
N ASP A 101 7.82 -13.47 2.37
CA ASP A 101 8.11 -14.88 2.15
C ASP A 101 9.23 -15.36 3.09
N ARG A 102 8.84 -16.16 4.10
CA ARG A 102 9.77 -16.74 5.08
C ARG A 102 10.84 -17.64 4.45
N ASP A 103 10.60 -18.19 3.26
CA ASP A 103 11.54 -19.05 2.55
C ASP A 103 12.69 -18.27 1.91
N THR A 104 12.63 -16.95 1.85
CA THR A 104 13.69 -16.16 1.21
C THR A 104 14.59 -15.44 2.21
N LYS A 105 14.12 -15.34 3.46
CA LYS A 105 14.75 -14.59 4.53
C LYS A 105 16.04 -15.23 5.03
N THR A 106 16.92 -14.38 5.53
CA THR A 106 18.11 -14.80 6.28
C THR A 106 17.72 -15.34 7.65
N PRO A 107 18.57 -16.19 8.29
CA PRO A 107 18.33 -16.63 9.66
C PRO A 107 18.13 -15.46 10.65
N LEU A 108 18.84 -14.35 10.45
CA LEU A 108 18.69 -13.14 11.25
C LEU A 108 17.35 -12.43 11.02
N GLY A 109 16.91 -12.29 9.76
CA GLY A 109 15.61 -11.72 9.43
C GLY A 109 14.45 -12.55 9.99
N LEU A 110 14.53 -13.88 9.86
CA LEU A 110 13.54 -14.80 10.43
C LEU A 110 13.44 -14.68 11.95
N ALA A 111 14.58 -14.65 12.66
CA ALA A 111 14.59 -14.50 14.11
C ALA A 111 14.02 -13.15 14.56
N ALA A 112 14.30 -12.08 13.82
CA ALA A 112 13.86 -10.73 14.15
C ALA A 112 12.37 -10.48 13.82
N GLU A 113 11.78 -11.25 12.92
CA GLU A 113 10.38 -11.14 12.51
C GLU A 113 9.54 -12.34 13.02
N ALA A 114 10.06 -13.08 14.00
CA ALA A 114 9.39 -14.22 14.61
C ALA A 114 8.05 -13.81 15.28
N PRO A 115 7.01 -14.65 15.18
CA PRO A 115 5.68 -14.30 15.68
C PRO A 115 5.68 -14.05 17.19
N SER A 116 5.00 -12.99 17.62
CA SER A 116 4.88 -12.63 19.03
C SER A 116 3.80 -13.46 19.76
N TYR A 117 4.22 -14.48 20.51
CA TYR A 117 3.39 -15.19 21.52
C TYR A 117 4.04 -15.13 22.92
N GLU A 118 3.35 -15.62 23.95
CA GLU A 118 3.86 -15.60 25.34
C GLU A 118 5.20 -16.34 25.47
N GLY A 119 6.24 -15.64 25.92
CA GLY A 119 7.61 -16.16 25.96
C GLY A 119 8.36 -16.18 24.61
N GLY A 120 7.68 -15.94 23.48
CA GLY A 120 8.29 -15.87 22.14
C GLY A 120 9.25 -14.69 21.98
N LYS A 121 8.93 -13.53 22.57
CA LYS A 121 9.81 -12.34 22.55
C LYS A 121 11.20 -12.62 23.10
N GLU A 122 11.29 -13.25 24.28
CA GLU A 122 12.57 -13.57 24.92
C GLU A 122 13.39 -14.54 24.05
N LYS A 123 12.74 -15.53 23.42
CA LYS A 123 13.42 -16.45 22.50
C LYS A 123 13.94 -15.74 21.26
N ALA A 124 13.14 -14.89 20.63
CA ALA A 124 13.54 -14.10 19.48
C ALA A 124 14.74 -13.19 19.81
N TYR A 125 14.71 -12.53 20.97
CA TYR A 125 15.84 -11.72 21.45
C TYR A 125 17.12 -12.55 21.58
N ARG A 126 17.05 -13.72 22.22
CA ARG A 126 18.20 -14.61 22.37
C ARG A 126 18.73 -15.07 21.02
N MET A 127 17.85 -15.45 20.09
CA MET A 127 18.26 -15.86 18.75
C MET A 127 18.95 -14.73 17.99
N VAL A 128 18.38 -13.52 17.99
CA VAL A 128 18.98 -12.33 17.35
C VAL A 128 20.34 -12.02 17.96
N GLN A 129 20.45 -11.97 19.29
CA GLN A 129 21.72 -11.69 19.96
C GLN A 129 22.78 -12.77 19.70
N SER A 130 22.37 -14.04 19.68
CA SER A 130 23.26 -15.16 19.34
C SER A 130 23.78 -15.05 17.91
N LEU A 131 22.88 -14.85 16.94
CA LEU A 131 23.24 -14.69 15.53
C LEU A 131 24.22 -13.52 15.34
N LEU A 132 23.94 -12.35 15.94
CA LEU A 132 24.82 -11.18 15.87
C LEU A 132 26.19 -11.45 16.49
N ARG A 133 26.24 -12.09 17.67
CA ARG A 133 27.50 -12.45 18.36
C ARG A 133 28.38 -13.36 17.50
N HIS A 134 27.76 -14.24 16.71
CA HIS A 134 28.46 -15.19 15.84
C HIS A 134 28.72 -14.64 14.42
N GLY A 135 28.43 -13.37 14.15
CA GLY A 135 28.78 -12.70 12.89
C GLY A 135 27.70 -12.73 11.81
N ALA A 136 26.41 -12.85 12.19
CA ALA A 136 25.32 -12.59 11.26
C ALA A 136 25.40 -11.15 10.73
N ASP A 137 25.27 -10.97 9.43
CA ASP A 137 25.35 -9.67 8.78
C ASP A 137 23.96 -9.02 8.70
N PRO A 138 23.68 -7.96 9.50
CA PRO A 138 22.42 -7.22 9.42
C PRO A 138 22.28 -6.46 8.09
N TYR A 139 23.37 -6.29 7.35
CA TYR A 139 23.42 -5.59 6.07
C TYR A 139 23.43 -6.55 4.87
N ALA A 140 23.22 -7.85 5.11
CA ALA A 140 23.11 -8.83 4.03
C ALA A 140 21.94 -8.47 3.12
N VAL A 141 22.19 -8.60 1.80
CA VAL A 141 21.16 -8.43 0.78
C VAL A 141 20.48 -9.78 0.54
N PHE A 142 19.15 -9.77 0.47
CA PHE A 142 18.35 -10.92 0.09
C PHE A 142 17.26 -10.52 -0.91
N ALA A 143 16.79 -11.47 -1.71
CA ALA A 143 15.64 -11.29 -2.60
C ALA A 143 14.38 -11.64 -1.82
N ASP A 144 13.42 -10.74 -1.77
CA ASP A 144 12.11 -10.94 -1.12
C ASP A 144 11.04 -10.98 -2.22
N GLN A 145 10.02 -11.80 -2.03
CA GLN A 145 8.96 -11.91 -3.02
C GLN A 145 8.16 -10.62 -3.03
N LEU A 146 8.03 -10.01 -4.20
CA LEU A 146 7.12 -8.88 -4.39
C LEU A 146 5.70 -9.42 -4.43
N TYR A 147 4.82 -8.78 -3.68
CA TYR A 147 3.40 -9.04 -3.72
C TYR A 147 2.89 -8.70 -5.11
N GLU A 148 2.48 -9.74 -5.83
CA GLU A 148 1.68 -9.59 -7.03
C GLU A 148 0.22 -9.90 -6.68
N PRO A 149 -0.68 -8.93 -6.84
CA PRO A 149 -2.10 -9.19 -6.67
C PRO A 149 -2.59 -10.27 -7.62
N ILE A 150 -3.53 -11.04 -7.10
CA ILE A 150 -4.23 -12.10 -7.83
C ILE A 150 -4.96 -11.53 -9.07
N ASP A 151 -5.31 -10.24 -9.06
CA ASP A 151 -5.88 -9.51 -10.20
C ASP A 151 -5.02 -8.30 -10.62
N PRO A 152 -4.26 -8.40 -11.73
CA PRO A 152 -3.42 -7.32 -12.25
C PRO A 152 -4.17 -6.06 -12.69
N GLU A 153 -5.46 -6.17 -13.03
CA GLU A 153 -6.28 -5.05 -13.50
C GLU A 153 -6.89 -4.25 -12.34
N LEU A 154 -6.96 -4.84 -11.15
CA LEU A 154 -7.50 -4.20 -9.95
C LEU A 154 -6.49 -3.39 -9.14
N GLU A 155 -5.18 -3.49 -9.40
CA GLU A 155 -4.21 -3.04 -8.40
C GLU A 155 -3.17 -1.96 -8.74
N VAL A 156 -2.99 -1.56 -10.00
CA VAL A 156 -2.07 -0.43 -10.26
C VAL A 156 -2.87 0.86 -10.40
N ARG A 157 -3.22 1.49 -9.27
CA ARG A 157 -3.58 2.91 -9.34
C ARG A 157 -2.31 3.62 -9.79
N LEU A 158 -2.27 4.07 -11.03
CA LEU A 158 -1.05 4.64 -11.59
C LEU A 158 -0.56 5.83 -10.74
N LEU A 159 0.73 6.14 -10.86
CA LEU A 159 1.42 7.11 -10.00
C LEU A 159 0.68 8.45 -9.92
N PHE A 160 0.13 8.92 -11.05
CA PHE A 160 -0.52 10.20 -11.18
C PHE A 160 -2.02 10.06 -11.55
N PRO A 161 -2.89 10.96 -11.03
CA PRO A 161 -4.30 10.99 -11.37
C PRO A 161 -4.54 11.03 -12.88
N GLY A 162 -5.43 10.15 -13.34
CA GLY A 162 -5.88 10.12 -14.74
C GLY A 162 -4.92 9.51 -15.76
N GLN A 163 -3.78 8.95 -15.36
CA GLN A 163 -2.91 8.23 -16.29
C GLN A 163 -3.62 7.06 -16.97
N GLU A 164 -4.48 6.33 -16.27
CA GLU A 164 -5.21 5.18 -16.81
C GLU A 164 -6.22 5.59 -17.89
N ILE A 165 -6.85 6.75 -17.70
CA ILE A 165 -7.81 7.34 -18.65
C ILE A 165 -7.11 7.72 -19.95
N SER A 166 -5.83 8.09 -19.87
CA SER A 166 -5.02 8.55 -20.99
C SER A 166 -4.45 7.43 -21.87
N GLN A 167 -4.60 6.16 -21.47
CA GLN A 167 -4.17 5.00 -22.26
C GLN A 167 -5.40 4.32 -22.86
N PRO A 168 -5.39 3.89 -24.14
CA PRO A 168 -6.52 3.18 -24.72
C PRO A 168 -6.72 1.85 -23.97
N GLN A 169 -7.75 1.77 -23.13
CA GLN A 169 -8.18 0.50 -22.55
C GLN A 169 -8.89 -0.29 -23.65
N ASP A 170 -8.19 -1.24 -24.26
CA ASP A 170 -8.84 -2.28 -25.06
C ASP A 170 -9.51 -3.27 -24.10
N LEU A 171 -10.75 -2.96 -23.72
CA LEU A 171 -11.56 -3.76 -22.78
C LEU A 171 -11.73 -5.21 -23.28
N MET A 172 -11.68 -5.45 -24.59
CA MET A 172 -11.74 -6.79 -25.18
C MET A 172 -10.41 -7.53 -25.05
N ALA A 173 -9.27 -6.86 -25.22
CA ALA A 173 -7.96 -7.46 -24.95
C ALA A 173 -7.75 -7.74 -23.46
N VAL A 174 -8.27 -6.87 -22.59
CA VAL A 174 -8.31 -7.00 -21.13
C VAL A 174 -9.13 -8.25 -20.74
N GLU A 175 -10.38 -8.37 -21.19
CA GLU A 175 -11.21 -9.55 -20.91
C GLU A 175 -10.66 -10.82 -21.57
N LEU A 176 -10.11 -10.73 -22.78
CA LEU A 176 -9.45 -11.86 -23.45
C LEU A 176 -8.20 -12.29 -22.69
N HIS A 177 -7.41 -11.36 -22.18
CA HIS A 177 -6.25 -11.65 -21.35
C HIS A 177 -6.67 -12.28 -20.02
N ARG A 178 -7.77 -11.82 -19.42
CA ARG A 178 -8.40 -12.40 -18.22
C ARG A 178 -8.86 -13.83 -18.45
N VAL A 179 -9.59 -14.09 -19.54
CA VAL A 179 -10.06 -15.44 -19.92
C VAL A 179 -8.87 -16.35 -20.28
N GLN A 180 -7.91 -15.88 -21.07
CA GLN A 180 -6.71 -16.65 -21.40
C GLN A 180 -5.85 -16.97 -20.17
N ARG A 181 -5.82 -16.07 -19.17
CA ARG A 181 -5.11 -16.28 -17.91
C ARG A 181 -5.85 -17.24 -16.99
N ALA A 182 -7.18 -17.13 -16.87
CA ALA A 182 -8.02 -18.08 -16.15
C ALA A 182 -7.98 -19.48 -16.78
N GLU A 183 -8.02 -19.57 -18.11
CA GLU A 183 -7.86 -20.83 -18.84
C GLU A 183 -6.45 -21.41 -18.66
N LYS A 184 -5.39 -20.59 -18.64
CA LYS A 184 -4.03 -21.05 -18.31
C LYS A 184 -3.92 -21.57 -16.88
N MET A 185 -4.59 -20.95 -15.91
CA MET A 185 -4.67 -21.44 -14.51
C MET A 185 -5.38 -22.79 -14.40
N LEU A 186 -6.27 -23.12 -15.34
CA LEU A 186 -7.06 -24.36 -15.34
C LEU A 186 -6.44 -25.50 -16.17
N VAL A 187 -5.43 -25.22 -16.99
CA VAL A 187 -4.87 -26.18 -17.98
C VAL A 187 -3.53 -26.81 -17.55
N GLU A 188 -2.77 -26.19 -16.64
CA GLU A 188 -1.47 -26.74 -16.20
C GLU A 188 -1.61 -27.72 -15.02
N ASP A 189 -1.92 -28.97 -15.35
CA ASP A 189 -2.00 -30.11 -14.43
C ASP A 189 -0.59 -30.77 -14.19
N SER A 190 0.47 -29.97 -14.03
CA SER A 190 1.84 -30.49 -13.86
C SER A 190 2.70 -29.63 -12.92
N ASP A 191 3.16 -30.22 -11.81
CA ASP A 191 4.26 -29.76 -10.96
C ASP A 191 4.40 -28.23 -10.81
N MET A 192 3.62 -27.72 -9.85
CA MET A 192 3.30 -26.32 -9.51
C MET A 192 4.50 -25.45 -9.07
N ASP A 193 5.32 -24.99 -10.02
CA ASP A 193 6.07 -23.72 -9.88
C ASP A 193 5.24 -22.62 -10.58
N MET A 194 4.51 -21.78 -9.82
CA MET A 194 3.83 -20.62 -10.41
C MET A 194 4.88 -19.71 -11.10
N PRO A 195 4.78 -19.44 -12.41
CA PRO A 195 5.84 -18.76 -13.16
C PRO A 195 5.90 -17.23 -12.95
N TRP A 196 5.20 -16.68 -11.94
CA TRP A 196 4.96 -15.24 -11.77
C TRP A 196 5.28 -14.72 -10.36
N LYS A 197 6.48 -15.00 -9.85
CA LYS A 197 6.97 -14.34 -8.64
C LYS A 197 8.06 -13.35 -9.04
N ASP A 198 7.73 -12.07 -9.08
CA ASP A 198 8.73 -11.02 -9.14
C ASP A 198 9.43 -10.91 -7.77
N PHE A 199 10.75 -10.67 -7.78
CA PHE A 199 11.54 -10.57 -6.57
C PHE A 199 12.23 -9.21 -6.49
N GLY A 200 12.26 -8.63 -5.30
CA GLY A 200 12.92 -7.36 -5.02
C GLY A 200 14.08 -7.55 -4.04
N LEU A 201 15.24 -6.97 -4.33
CA LEU A 201 16.38 -7.02 -3.42
C LEU A 201 16.17 -6.05 -2.25
N ARG A 202 16.44 -6.53 -1.05
CA ARG A 202 16.32 -5.81 0.22
C ARG A 202 17.50 -6.11 1.13
N THR A 203 17.74 -5.23 2.08
CA THR A 203 18.70 -5.45 3.15
C THR A 203 17.98 -5.93 4.42
N VAL A 204 18.56 -6.89 5.15
CA VAL A 204 17.95 -7.52 6.33
C VAL A 204 17.46 -6.49 7.37
N ILE A 205 18.32 -5.56 7.77
CA ILE A 205 17.96 -4.57 8.81
C ILE A 205 16.87 -3.59 8.36
N HIS A 206 16.84 -3.23 7.07
CA HIS A 206 15.80 -2.39 6.49
C HIS A 206 14.46 -3.11 6.47
N SER A 207 14.44 -4.41 6.14
CA SER A 207 13.24 -5.24 6.26
C SER A 207 12.69 -5.25 7.68
N ILE A 208 13.56 -5.48 8.67
CA ILE A 208 13.17 -5.53 10.08
C ILE A 208 12.52 -4.23 10.53
N LEU A 209 13.07 -3.08 10.10
CA LEU A 209 12.50 -1.76 10.43
C LEU A 209 11.13 -1.53 9.76
N GLU A 210 10.98 -1.92 8.48
CA GLU A 210 9.72 -1.82 7.75
C GLU A 210 8.62 -2.74 8.29
N GLN A 211 9.00 -3.93 8.76
CA GLN A 211 8.07 -4.92 9.31
C GLN A 211 7.78 -4.73 10.80
N SER A 212 8.43 -3.77 11.47
CA SER A 212 8.38 -3.64 12.93
C SER A 212 8.82 -4.93 13.66
N GLY A 213 9.92 -5.52 13.22
CA GLY A 213 10.57 -6.63 13.92
C GLY A 213 11.23 -6.20 15.22
N TYR A 214 11.92 -7.13 15.90
CA TYR A 214 12.56 -6.93 17.21
C TYR A 214 13.82 -6.04 17.15
N PHE A 215 13.72 -4.82 16.63
CA PHE A 215 14.85 -3.89 16.48
C PHE A 215 15.52 -3.52 17.80
N GLN A 216 14.79 -3.56 18.93
CA GLN A 216 15.39 -3.35 20.25
C GLN A 216 16.47 -4.38 20.60
N ALA A 217 16.37 -5.64 20.14
CA ALA A 217 17.41 -6.64 20.34
C ALA A 217 18.74 -6.26 19.65
N PHE A 218 18.68 -5.47 18.57
CA PHE A 218 19.85 -4.94 17.88
C PHE A 218 20.47 -3.79 18.68
N LEU A 219 19.66 -2.87 19.19
CA LEU A 219 20.12 -1.75 20.02
C LEU A 219 20.82 -2.23 21.31
N GLU A 220 20.38 -3.36 21.86
CA GLU A 220 20.96 -3.98 23.05
C GLU A 220 22.19 -4.85 22.75
N SER A 221 22.48 -5.13 21.47
CA SER A 221 23.62 -5.96 21.05
C SER A 221 24.90 -5.13 20.90
N PRO A 222 25.95 -5.36 21.72
CA PRO A 222 27.21 -4.62 21.60
C PRO A 222 27.91 -4.84 20.25
N ASP A 223 27.76 -6.03 19.67
CA ASP A 223 28.39 -6.41 18.41
C ASP A 223 27.78 -5.67 17.22
N PHE A 224 26.46 -5.47 17.24
CA PHE A 224 25.76 -4.62 16.28
C PHE A 224 26.12 -3.15 16.47
N MET A 225 26.01 -2.64 17.70
CA MET A 225 26.24 -1.23 18.00
C MET A 225 27.67 -0.77 17.66
N ARG A 226 28.68 -1.65 17.79
CA ARG A 226 30.06 -1.36 17.38
C ARG A 226 30.22 -1.16 15.88
N ASN A 227 29.40 -1.84 15.08
CA ASN A 227 29.49 -1.86 13.61
C ASN A 227 28.33 -1.13 12.91
N LEU A 228 27.53 -0.37 13.67
CA LEU A 228 26.35 0.30 13.18
C LEU A 228 26.71 1.34 12.10
N LYS A 229 26.08 1.18 10.94
CA LYS A 229 26.13 2.09 9.79
C LYS A 229 24.74 2.71 9.60
N LEU A 230 24.51 3.87 10.20
CA LEU A 230 23.22 4.57 10.15
C LEU A 230 22.80 4.92 8.72
N GLU A 231 23.76 5.41 7.93
CA GLU A 231 23.56 5.84 6.55
C GLU A 231 23.80 4.72 5.52
N HIS A 232 23.74 3.46 5.96
CA HIS A 232 23.76 2.34 5.02
C HIS A 232 22.49 2.35 4.18
N ARG A 233 22.67 2.23 2.87
CA ARG A 233 21.58 2.28 1.89
C ARG A 233 21.22 0.88 1.44
N ASP A 234 19.93 0.58 1.47
CA ASP A 234 19.40 -0.64 0.82
C ASP A 234 19.41 -0.50 -0.71
N PRO A 235 19.02 -1.54 -1.47
CA PRO A 235 19.00 -1.48 -2.92
C PRO A 235 18.07 -0.39 -3.51
N GLN A 236 17.08 0.09 -2.73
CA GLN A 236 16.19 1.20 -3.09
C GLN A 236 16.77 2.58 -2.70
N GLY A 237 17.95 2.61 -2.08
CA GLY A 237 18.63 3.82 -1.64
C GLY A 237 18.18 4.32 -0.28
N ARG A 238 17.31 3.62 0.44
CA ARG A 238 16.78 4.04 1.75
C ARG A 238 17.83 3.86 2.83
N THR A 239 17.96 4.83 3.73
CA THR A 239 18.74 4.70 4.96
C THR A 239 17.94 3.95 6.03
N LEU A 240 18.56 3.60 7.16
CA LEU A 240 17.84 2.99 8.28
C LEU A 240 16.69 3.90 8.76
N PHE A 241 16.92 5.21 8.77
CA PHE A 241 15.89 6.19 9.14
C PHE A 241 14.69 6.16 8.18
N LEU A 242 14.96 6.15 6.87
CA LEU A 242 13.90 6.10 5.85
C LEU A 242 13.07 4.82 5.93
N SER A 243 13.69 3.65 6.16
CA SER A 243 12.95 2.39 6.37
C SER A 243 12.15 2.39 7.67
N ALA A 244 12.66 3.00 8.75
CA ALA A 244 11.90 3.16 9.98
C ALA A 244 10.67 4.06 9.81
N CYS A 245 10.78 5.13 9.00
CA CYS A 245 9.63 5.96 8.61
C CYS A 245 8.58 5.16 7.84
N ARG A 246 9.00 4.19 7.04
CA ARG A 246 8.14 3.32 6.23
C ARG A 246 7.60 2.10 6.99
N SER A 247 7.69 2.09 8.32
CA SER A 247 7.16 1.01 9.15
C SER A 247 5.68 0.73 8.88
N SER A 248 5.34 -0.54 8.66
CA SER A 248 3.97 -1.03 8.45
C SER A 248 3.05 -0.84 9.66
N ARG A 249 3.61 -0.73 10.87
CA ARG A 249 2.84 -0.30 12.07
C ARG A 249 2.81 1.21 12.24
N GLY A 250 3.71 1.92 11.57
CA GLY A 250 3.90 3.35 11.70
C GLY A 250 5.17 3.70 12.45
N ALA A 251 5.68 4.88 12.16
CA ALA A 251 6.93 5.40 12.72
C ALA A 251 6.84 5.71 14.22
N ASP A 252 5.62 5.90 14.72
CA ASP A 252 5.33 6.14 16.14
C ASP A 252 5.15 4.83 16.94
N ALA A 253 5.30 3.67 16.30
CA ALA A 253 5.16 2.37 16.97
C ALA A 253 6.27 2.12 18.01
N LEU A 254 5.89 1.49 19.12
CA LEU A 254 6.81 1.17 20.22
C LEU A 254 7.77 0.03 19.87
N LEU A 255 9.03 0.15 20.27
CA LEU A 255 10.10 -0.83 20.04
C LEU A 255 9.88 -2.18 20.74
N ASP A 256 9.19 -2.17 21.87
CA ASP A 256 9.02 -3.34 22.73
C ASP A 256 7.86 -4.25 22.31
N LYS A 257 7.06 -3.79 21.33
CA LYS A 257 5.95 -4.51 20.73
C LYS A 257 6.30 -4.78 19.26
N PRO A 258 6.70 -6.00 18.86
CA PRO A 258 6.89 -6.37 17.45
C PRO A 258 5.55 -6.62 16.73
N GLN A 259 5.60 -6.98 15.45
CA GLN A 259 4.44 -7.48 14.67
C GLN A 259 3.80 -8.75 15.31
N ARG A 260 2.47 -8.77 15.49
CA ARG A 260 1.70 -9.98 15.85
C ARG A 260 1.06 -10.58 14.60
N TRP A 261 1.43 -11.80 14.24
CA TRP A 261 0.75 -12.59 13.20
C TRP A 261 -0.36 -13.43 13.87
N ASN A 262 -1.62 -13.05 13.64
CA ASN A 262 -2.89 -13.72 13.98
C ASN A 262 -3.63 -13.49 15.32
N SER A 263 -4.89 -13.06 15.10
CA SER A 263 -6.19 -13.34 15.75
C SER A 263 -6.49 -12.89 17.18
N SER A 264 -7.73 -12.42 17.32
CA SER A 264 -8.48 -12.08 18.54
C SER A 264 -8.40 -10.61 18.98
N ASP A 265 -9.53 -10.15 19.50
CA ASP A 265 -9.90 -8.77 19.83
C ASP A 265 -8.90 -8.01 20.72
N ASP A 266 -7.92 -8.69 21.31
CA ASP A 266 -6.82 -8.11 22.09
C ASP A 266 -5.87 -7.22 21.26
N VAL A 267 -5.71 -7.48 19.96
CA VAL A 267 -4.90 -6.60 19.07
C VAL A 267 -5.55 -5.22 18.91
N LYS A 268 -6.88 -5.15 18.97
CA LYS A 268 -7.65 -3.91 18.80
C LYS A 268 -7.50 -2.99 20.02
N LEU A 269 -7.56 -3.56 21.24
CA LEU A 269 -7.49 -2.77 22.48
C LEU A 269 -6.12 -2.11 22.68
N ASP A 270 -5.03 -2.82 22.37
CA ASP A 270 -3.67 -2.31 22.54
C ASP A 270 -3.30 -1.23 21.51
N ARG A 271 -3.80 -1.37 20.26
CA ARG A 271 -3.62 -0.36 19.20
C ARG A 271 -4.53 0.86 19.35
N MET A 272 -5.74 0.70 19.89
CA MET A 272 -6.52 1.83 20.38
C MET A 272 -5.73 2.56 21.47
N GLY A 273 -5.06 1.84 22.37
CA GLY A 273 -4.08 2.41 23.30
C GLY A 273 -3.02 3.24 22.57
N GLU A 274 -2.35 2.70 21.55
CA GLU A 274 -1.31 3.39 20.76
C GLU A 274 -1.83 4.62 19.97
N HIS A 275 -3.05 4.59 19.44
CA HIS A 275 -3.70 5.72 18.77
C HIS A 275 -4.26 6.77 19.75
N LEU A 276 -4.72 6.33 20.92
CA LEU A 276 -5.24 7.16 22.01
C LEU A 276 -4.13 7.69 22.93
N VAL A 277 -2.89 7.22 22.79
CA VAL A 277 -1.75 7.91 23.40
C VAL A 277 -1.60 9.24 22.67
N THR A 278 -2.38 10.21 23.16
CA THR A 278 -2.05 11.63 23.14
C THR A 278 -0.75 11.76 23.92
N PHE A 279 0.35 11.38 23.26
CA PHE A 279 1.65 11.79 23.71
C PHE A 279 1.59 13.32 23.77
N PRO A 280 1.90 13.93 24.91
CA PRO A 280 1.81 15.38 25.03
C PRO A 280 2.59 16.00 23.87
N PRO A 281 2.16 17.16 23.33
CA PRO A 281 2.84 17.84 22.23
C PRO A 281 4.36 18.06 22.46
N ASP A 282 4.83 17.88 23.70
CA ASP A 282 6.19 18.04 24.16
C ASP A 282 7.09 16.79 24.12
N VAL A 283 6.69 15.65 23.51
CA VAL A 283 7.55 14.44 23.47
C VAL A 283 8.87 14.65 22.70
N TYR A 284 8.92 15.64 21.82
CA TYR A 284 10.14 16.04 21.11
C TYR A 284 10.72 17.38 21.59
N SER A 285 10.13 17.98 22.63
CA SER A 285 10.82 19.00 23.42
C SER A 285 12.00 18.31 24.12
N GLU A 286 13.15 18.98 24.23
CA GLU A 286 14.34 18.39 24.84
C GLU A 286 13.97 17.66 26.13
N PRO A 287 14.39 16.40 26.30
CA PRO A 287 13.95 15.63 27.44
C PRO A 287 14.43 16.35 28.70
N SER A 288 13.50 16.67 29.59
CA SER A 288 13.81 17.13 30.95
C SER A 288 14.46 16.04 31.82
N SER A 289 14.97 14.97 31.22
CA SER A 289 15.97 14.06 31.79
C SER A 289 16.74 13.33 30.67
N GLU A 290 18.07 13.39 30.68
CA GLU A 290 18.97 12.70 29.74
C GLU A 290 18.84 11.15 29.76
N GLU A 291 18.00 10.58 30.63
CA GLU A 291 17.93 9.13 30.93
C GLU A 291 16.70 8.40 30.37
N ALA A 292 15.78 9.06 29.65
CA ALA A 292 14.62 8.37 29.09
C ALA A 292 15.01 7.49 27.88
N LEU A 293 14.91 6.16 28.02
CA LEU A 293 15.13 5.19 26.94
C LEU A 293 14.26 5.53 25.71
N PRO A 294 14.79 5.41 24.47
CA PRO A 294 14.00 5.65 23.27
C PRO A 294 12.82 4.68 23.20
N ARG A 295 11.63 5.19 22.89
CA ARG A 295 10.41 4.37 22.83
C ARG A 295 10.12 3.85 21.42
N THR A 296 10.57 4.56 20.39
CA THR A 296 10.35 4.22 18.98
C THR A 296 11.67 4.06 18.24
N ALA A 297 11.65 3.38 17.09
CA ALA A 297 12.82 3.23 16.22
C ALA A 297 13.32 4.59 15.72
N ILE A 298 12.40 5.51 15.38
CA ILE A 298 12.71 6.89 14.98
C ILE A 298 13.51 7.60 16.08
N GLN A 299 13.05 7.58 17.33
CA GLN A 299 13.74 8.23 18.44
C GLN A 299 15.12 7.62 18.67
N ALA A 300 15.25 6.29 18.59
CA ALA A 300 16.53 5.62 18.75
C ALA A 300 17.52 6.04 17.65
N LEU A 301 17.10 6.01 16.38
CA LEU A 301 17.95 6.36 15.24
C LEU A 301 18.35 7.84 15.26
N LEU A 302 17.44 8.75 15.61
CA LEU A 302 17.76 10.17 15.77
C LEU A 302 18.75 10.43 16.90
N LYS A 303 18.58 9.77 18.06
CA LYS A 303 19.55 9.85 19.17
C LYS A 303 20.94 9.33 18.79
N LEU A 304 21.00 8.38 17.87
CA LEU A 304 22.25 7.84 17.33
C LEU A 304 22.86 8.72 16.24
N GLY A 305 22.14 9.75 15.75
CA GLY A 305 22.62 10.71 14.76
C GLY A 305 22.29 10.36 13.31
N ALA A 306 21.22 9.59 13.06
CA ALA A 306 20.75 9.33 11.71
C ALA A 306 20.33 10.64 11.00
N ASP A 307 20.59 10.75 9.70
CA ASP A 307 20.24 11.93 8.90
C ASP A 307 18.77 11.90 8.43
N PRO A 308 17.90 12.78 8.95
CA PRO A 308 16.49 12.84 8.53
C PRO A 308 16.28 13.52 7.18
N LEU A 309 17.30 14.16 6.61
CA LEU A 309 17.25 14.86 5.32
C LEU A 309 17.64 13.95 4.13
N ALA A 310 18.02 12.71 4.40
CA ALA A 310 18.35 11.75 3.36
C ALA A 310 17.15 11.48 2.43
N THR A 311 17.45 11.21 1.15
CA THR A 311 16.48 10.76 0.14
C THR A 311 16.86 9.37 -0.35
N ASP A 312 15.89 8.59 -0.83
CA ASP A 312 16.13 7.33 -1.53
C ASP A 312 16.48 7.54 -3.03
N ASN A 313 16.53 6.46 -3.82
CA ASN A 313 16.84 6.53 -5.26
C ASN A 313 15.79 7.31 -6.08
N GLN A 314 14.56 7.42 -5.57
CA GLN A 314 13.46 8.17 -6.20
C GLN A 314 13.36 9.60 -5.66
N GLY A 315 14.30 10.04 -4.82
CA GLY A 315 14.25 11.35 -4.19
C GLY A 315 13.26 11.44 -3.03
N LYS A 316 12.65 10.34 -2.59
CA LYS A 316 11.71 10.33 -1.47
C LYS A 316 12.48 10.42 -0.15
N HIS A 317 12.25 11.51 0.57
CA HIS A 317 12.73 11.73 1.95
C HIS A 317 11.73 11.20 3.00
N ALA A 318 12.03 11.44 4.28
CA ALA A 318 11.29 10.88 5.42
C ALA A 318 9.77 11.11 5.38
N LEU A 319 9.29 12.32 5.06
CA LEU A 319 7.84 12.59 4.94
C LEU A 319 7.17 11.74 3.86
N HIS A 320 7.80 11.55 2.69
CA HIS A 320 7.27 10.67 1.65
C HIS A 320 7.18 9.22 2.16
N GLN A 321 8.23 8.72 2.83
CA GLN A 321 8.25 7.35 3.37
C GLN A 321 7.18 7.13 4.45
N LEU A 322 6.92 8.12 5.31
CA LEU A 322 5.85 8.06 6.31
C LEU A 322 4.47 7.93 5.67
N LEU A 323 4.24 8.66 4.58
CA LEU A 323 2.94 8.75 3.92
C LEU A 323 2.69 7.57 2.97
N ASP A 324 3.75 7.07 2.33
CA ASP A 324 3.73 5.90 1.43
C ASP A 324 3.90 4.57 2.19
N ALA A 325 4.00 4.59 3.52
CA ALA A 325 4.14 3.37 4.33
C ALA A 325 3.05 2.34 3.96
N PRO A 326 3.41 1.06 3.73
CA PRO A 326 2.51 0.03 3.22
C PRO A 326 1.62 -0.64 4.28
N SER A 327 0.46 -1.14 3.86
CA SER A 327 -0.48 -1.89 4.68
C SER A 327 -0.30 -3.40 4.47
N TRP A 328 0.64 -4.04 5.19
CA TRP A 328 1.02 -5.45 5.00
C TRP A 328 -0.08 -6.41 5.49
N GLY A 329 -1.19 -6.53 4.75
CA GLY A 329 -2.38 -7.30 5.16
C GLY A 329 -3.11 -6.73 6.37
N PHE A 330 -2.59 -5.66 6.97
CA PHE A 330 -3.30 -4.87 7.95
C PHE A 330 -4.43 -4.11 7.26
N GLN A 331 -5.59 -4.09 7.88
CA GLN A 331 -6.74 -3.37 7.33
C GLN A 331 -6.83 -1.95 7.94
N GLU A 332 -5.73 -1.45 8.54
CA GLU A 332 -5.62 -0.22 9.35
C GLU A 332 -4.41 0.62 8.92
N SER A 333 -4.50 1.96 9.03
CA SER A 333 -3.42 2.89 8.67
C SER A 333 -2.28 2.90 9.71
N PRO A 334 -0.99 2.87 9.28
CA PRO A 334 0.17 3.11 10.13
C PRO A 334 0.08 4.40 10.97
N VAL A 335 0.57 4.36 12.22
CA VAL A 335 0.58 5.51 13.14
C VAL A 335 1.84 6.37 12.92
N ASN A 336 1.67 7.57 12.37
CA ASN A 336 2.81 8.41 11.94
C ASN A 336 2.66 9.91 12.25
N HIS A 337 1.56 10.33 12.88
CA HIS A 337 1.22 11.75 13.06
C HIS A 337 2.20 12.52 13.95
N GLN A 338 2.81 11.89 14.96
CA GLN A 338 3.77 12.56 15.83
C GLN A 338 5.11 12.75 15.14
N THR A 339 5.61 11.70 14.49
CA THR A 339 6.82 11.81 13.67
C THR A 339 6.62 12.81 12.53
N LEU A 340 5.43 12.86 11.90
CA LEU A 340 5.12 13.87 10.88
C LEU A 340 5.23 15.29 11.43
N ARG A 341 4.59 15.58 12.57
CA ARG A 341 4.66 16.90 13.21
C ARG A 341 6.08 17.27 13.65
N TYR A 342 6.83 16.31 14.18
CA TYR A 342 8.23 16.51 14.54
C TYR A 342 9.08 16.89 13.33
N LEU A 343 8.94 16.15 12.23
CA LEU A 343 9.72 16.40 11.03
C LEU A 343 9.37 17.74 10.38
N THR A 344 8.09 18.11 10.34
CA THR A 344 7.67 19.39 9.76
C THR A 344 8.09 20.59 10.60
N ASP A 345 8.12 20.48 11.93
CA ASP A 345 8.59 21.53 12.84
C ASP A 345 10.12 21.71 12.77
N ARG A 346 10.87 20.59 12.80
CA ARG A 346 12.34 20.62 12.89
C ARG A 346 13.04 20.73 11.54
N PHE A 347 12.41 20.24 10.48
CA PHE A 347 12.96 20.19 9.12
C PHE A 347 11.96 20.76 8.10
N PRO A 348 11.60 22.06 8.21
CA PRO A 348 10.59 22.68 7.35
C PRO A 348 10.95 22.67 5.86
N SER A 349 12.23 22.48 5.51
CA SER A 349 12.67 22.28 4.12
C SER A 349 12.03 21.06 3.46
N LEU A 350 11.65 20.04 4.23
CA LEU A 350 11.03 18.81 3.73
C LEU A 350 9.57 19.02 3.31
N THR A 351 8.86 19.99 3.90
CA THR A 351 7.40 20.14 3.76
C THR A 351 6.95 20.33 2.30
N ASN A 352 7.79 20.97 1.49
CA ASN A 352 7.52 21.28 0.08
C ASN A 352 8.56 20.71 -0.89
N GLN A 353 9.50 19.90 -0.40
CA GLN A 353 10.51 19.30 -1.27
C GLN A 353 9.85 18.19 -2.10
N PRO A 354 9.93 18.24 -3.45
CA PRO A 354 9.40 17.16 -4.28
C PRO A 354 10.38 16.00 -4.40
N ASP A 355 9.85 14.81 -4.67
CA ASP A 355 10.60 13.65 -5.15
C ASP A 355 10.98 13.80 -6.66
N HIS A 356 11.61 12.79 -7.25
CA HIS A 356 11.98 12.79 -8.67
C HIS A 356 10.77 12.82 -9.63
N ASN A 357 9.58 12.47 -9.14
CA ASN A 357 8.31 12.51 -9.86
C ASN A 357 7.57 13.85 -9.67
N GLY A 358 8.17 14.82 -8.99
CA GLY A 358 7.53 16.10 -8.68
C GLY A 358 6.50 16.01 -7.55
N LEU A 359 6.34 14.85 -6.91
CA LEU A 359 5.39 14.67 -5.81
C LEU A 359 5.96 15.33 -4.56
N THR A 360 5.19 16.23 -3.99
CA THR A 360 5.46 16.80 -2.65
C THR A 360 4.72 16.00 -1.58
N PRO A 361 5.06 16.16 -0.28
CA PRO A 361 4.39 15.43 0.80
C PRO A 361 2.86 15.58 0.81
N ILE A 362 2.32 16.75 0.42
CA ILE A 362 0.86 16.92 0.36
C ILE A 362 0.22 16.02 -0.71
N HIS A 363 0.89 15.79 -1.85
CA HIS A 363 0.44 14.83 -2.86
C HIS A 363 0.41 13.41 -2.28
N SER A 364 1.51 12.94 -1.67
CA SER A 364 1.55 11.62 -1.01
C SER A 364 0.49 11.48 0.08
N SER A 365 0.21 12.53 0.85
CA SER A 365 -0.81 12.48 1.91
C SER A 365 -2.23 12.24 1.37
N ILE A 366 -2.58 12.82 0.21
CA ILE A 366 -3.87 12.60 -0.43
C ILE A 366 -3.92 11.19 -1.05
N ARG A 367 -2.83 10.74 -1.65
CA ARG A 367 -2.73 9.39 -2.23
C ARG A 367 -2.81 8.30 -1.18
N ARG A 368 -2.30 8.56 0.03
CA ARG A 368 -2.48 7.67 1.19
C ARG A 368 -3.96 7.38 1.43
N MET A 369 -4.85 8.33 1.17
CA MET A 369 -6.30 8.11 1.29
C MET A 369 -6.83 7.06 0.30
N TRP A 370 -6.14 6.77 -0.81
CA TRP A 370 -6.51 5.69 -1.74
C TRP A 370 -6.29 4.31 -1.13
N SER A 371 -5.20 4.12 -0.38
CA SER A 371 -4.75 2.82 0.10
C SER A 371 -5.49 2.32 1.34
N TYR A 372 -6.08 3.24 2.13
CA TYR A 372 -6.58 2.94 3.48
C TYR A 372 -8.09 3.14 3.65
N ASP A 373 -8.83 3.45 2.58
CA ASP A 373 -10.26 3.81 2.69
C ASP A 373 -11.20 2.62 2.89
N LEU A 374 -10.79 1.41 2.50
CA LEU A 374 -11.79 0.45 2.03
C LEU A 374 -12.34 -0.54 3.04
N ASN A 375 -11.84 -0.62 4.29
CA ASN A 375 -12.16 -1.82 5.04
C ASN A 375 -12.59 -1.73 6.53
N TYR A 376 -12.18 -0.78 7.38
CA TYR A 376 -12.64 -0.83 8.79
C TYR A 376 -12.95 0.54 9.39
N SER A 377 -14.17 0.63 9.95
CA SER A 377 -14.65 1.73 10.77
C SER A 377 -14.49 1.37 12.24
N TYR A 378 -13.55 2.02 12.91
CA TYR A 378 -13.52 2.08 14.37
C TYR A 378 -13.35 3.54 14.81
N GLU A 379 -14.17 3.96 15.76
CA GLU A 379 -14.03 5.24 16.45
C GLU A 379 -12.69 5.25 17.22
N GLY A 380 -11.92 6.35 17.11
CA GLY A 380 -10.65 6.53 17.84
C GLY A 380 -9.38 6.57 16.97
N PHE A 381 -9.49 6.41 15.65
CA PHE A 381 -8.36 6.54 14.73
C PHE A 381 -8.16 7.98 14.23
N TYR A 382 -6.92 8.39 14.01
CA TYR A 382 -6.58 9.68 13.42
C TYR A 382 -7.09 9.74 11.96
N PRO A 383 -7.99 10.68 11.61
CA PRO A 383 -8.47 10.83 10.24
C PRO A 383 -7.32 11.04 9.25
N LEU A 384 -7.42 10.45 8.06
CA LEU A 384 -6.37 10.61 7.03
C LEU A 384 -6.35 12.05 6.51
N GLU A 385 -7.53 12.68 6.46
CA GLU A 385 -7.73 14.08 6.11
C GLU A 385 -7.00 15.02 7.07
N ASP A 386 -6.93 14.68 8.37
CA ASP A 386 -6.21 15.49 9.37
C ASP A 386 -4.70 15.50 9.12
N THR A 387 -4.15 14.45 8.49
CA THR A 387 -2.75 14.44 8.05
C THR A 387 -2.48 15.48 6.97
N VAL A 388 -3.45 15.68 6.05
CA VAL A 388 -3.37 16.73 5.03
C VAL A 388 -3.43 18.11 5.70
N LEU A 389 -4.32 18.28 6.69
CA LEU A 389 -4.45 19.53 7.43
C LEU A 389 -3.19 19.85 8.26
N ASP A 390 -2.55 18.84 8.87
CA ASP A 390 -1.28 19.02 9.58
C ASP A 390 -0.18 19.54 8.65
N LEU A 391 -0.08 19.00 7.43
CA LEU A 391 0.88 19.48 6.43
C LEU A 391 0.58 20.93 6.00
N ILE A 392 -0.70 21.26 5.77
CA ILE A 392 -1.12 22.62 5.43
C ILE A 392 -0.76 23.59 6.58
N ASN A 393 -1.02 23.21 7.83
CA ASN A 393 -0.67 24.01 9.01
C ASN A 393 0.86 24.18 9.15
N ALA A 394 1.64 23.20 8.68
CA ALA A 394 3.09 23.26 8.62
C ALA A 394 3.63 24.07 7.42
N GLY A 395 2.77 24.65 6.59
CA GLY A 395 3.18 25.47 5.44
C GLY A 395 3.35 24.69 4.13
N ALA A 396 2.67 23.55 3.98
CA ALA A 396 2.61 22.85 2.70
C ALA A 396 1.92 23.72 1.64
N ASP A 397 2.54 23.78 0.47
CA ASP A 397 2.04 24.50 -0.69
C ASP A 397 0.95 23.68 -1.38
N VAL A 398 -0.30 24.09 -1.13
CA VAL A 398 -1.48 23.47 -1.76
C VAL A 398 -1.57 23.75 -3.26
N HIS A 399 -0.76 24.68 -3.78
CA HIS A 399 -0.71 25.05 -5.20
C HIS A 399 0.39 24.31 -5.97
N ALA A 400 1.16 23.45 -5.28
CA ALA A 400 2.20 22.65 -5.90
C ALA A 400 1.64 21.79 -7.04
N LEU A 401 2.45 21.63 -8.08
CA LEU A 401 2.18 20.77 -9.23
C LEU A 401 3.16 19.60 -9.22
N ASP A 402 2.65 18.41 -9.54
CA ASP A 402 3.49 17.26 -9.83
C ASP A 402 4.13 17.33 -11.24
N ALA A 403 4.95 16.33 -11.61
CA ALA A 403 5.56 16.29 -12.95
C ALA A 403 4.55 16.15 -14.10
N GLN A 404 3.30 15.78 -13.82
CA GLN A 404 2.21 15.69 -14.79
C GLN A 404 1.26 16.90 -14.74
N GLY A 405 1.59 17.96 -14.00
CA GLY A 405 0.75 19.15 -13.89
C GLY A 405 -0.53 18.92 -13.08
N ASN A 406 -0.63 17.87 -12.28
CA ASN A 406 -1.74 17.70 -11.35
C ASN A 406 -1.52 18.57 -10.11
N THR A 407 -2.61 19.15 -9.64
CA THR A 407 -2.71 19.86 -8.36
C THR A 407 -3.31 18.93 -7.28
N VAL A 408 -3.32 19.36 -6.02
CA VAL A 408 -4.08 18.69 -4.94
C VAL A 408 -5.56 18.44 -5.28
N ILE A 409 -6.19 19.33 -6.05
CA ILE A 409 -7.58 19.19 -6.53
C ILE A 409 -7.75 18.00 -7.49
N HIS A 410 -6.78 17.74 -8.36
CA HIS A 410 -6.80 16.56 -9.24
C HIS A 410 -6.71 15.27 -8.43
N TYR A 411 -5.82 15.24 -7.44
CA TYR A 411 -5.69 14.10 -6.53
C TYR A 411 -6.98 13.86 -5.74
N LEU A 412 -7.58 14.90 -5.14
CA LEU A 412 -8.83 14.74 -4.41
C LEU A 412 -10.00 14.32 -5.31
N ALA A 413 -10.08 14.86 -6.53
CA ALA A 413 -11.08 14.44 -7.52
C ALA A 413 -10.97 12.93 -7.86
N ASP A 414 -9.75 12.40 -7.82
CA ASP A 414 -9.47 10.97 -7.99
C ASP A 414 -9.66 10.15 -6.68
N SER A 415 -9.64 10.80 -5.51
CA SER A 415 -9.84 10.23 -4.16
C SER A 415 -11.29 10.00 -3.74
N PHE A 416 -12.19 9.67 -4.67
CA PHE A 416 -13.58 9.32 -4.35
C PHE A 416 -14.36 10.40 -3.57
N LEU A 417 -14.39 11.65 -4.03
CA LEU A 417 -15.26 12.71 -3.45
C LEU A 417 -16.73 12.29 -3.39
N ASP A 418 -17.11 11.40 -4.28
CA ASP A 418 -18.44 10.88 -4.49
C ASP A 418 -18.69 9.54 -3.75
N ALA A 419 -17.80 9.16 -2.82
CA ALA A 419 -18.00 8.08 -1.87
C ALA A 419 -18.97 8.47 -0.74
N PHE A 420 -19.61 7.46 -0.17
CA PHE A 420 -20.53 7.61 0.97
C PHE A 420 -19.79 7.52 2.30
N LYS A 421 -19.11 6.39 2.55
CA LYS A 421 -18.31 6.19 3.77
C LYS A 421 -17.05 7.05 3.68
N ARG A 422 -16.79 7.87 4.71
CA ARG A 422 -15.69 8.87 4.79
C ARG A 422 -15.65 9.94 3.68
N GLY A 423 -16.45 9.81 2.62
CA GLY A 423 -16.51 10.80 1.54
C GLY A 423 -16.94 12.19 2.01
N GLU A 424 -17.72 12.31 3.11
CA GLU A 424 -18.03 13.61 3.70
C GLU A 424 -16.77 14.34 4.17
N SER A 425 -15.89 13.70 4.94
CA SER A 425 -14.62 14.30 5.38
C SER A 425 -13.74 14.70 4.18
N ARG A 426 -13.74 13.89 3.11
CA ARG A 426 -13.03 14.23 1.87
C ARG A 426 -13.62 15.43 1.15
N ARG A 427 -14.96 15.51 1.06
CA ARG A 427 -15.67 16.67 0.51
C ARG A 427 -15.42 17.91 1.35
N GLN A 428 -15.42 17.81 2.68
CA GLN A 428 -15.09 18.91 3.58
C GLN A 428 -13.65 19.42 3.37
N LEU A 429 -12.68 18.51 3.24
CA LEU A 429 -11.30 18.87 2.88
C LEU A 429 -11.23 19.55 1.51
N PHE A 430 -11.91 18.98 0.51
CA PHE A 430 -12.00 19.54 -0.84
C PHE A 430 -12.58 20.96 -0.83
N TYR A 431 -13.73 21.18 -0.17
CA TYR A 431 -14.35 22.49 -0.04
C TYR A 431 -13.45 23.47 0.71
N THR A 432 -12.77 23.01 1.76
CA THR A 432 -11.81 23.84 2.49
C THR A 432 -10.69 24.33 1.58
N LEU A 433 -10.11 23.46 0.74
CA LEU A 433 -9.08 23.86 -0.22
C LEU A 433 -9.60 24.87 -1.25
N LEU A 434 -10.81 24.65 -1.76
CA LEU A 434 -11.43 25.55 -2.73
C LEU A 434 -11.72 26.93 -2.13
N ASP A 435 -12.35 26.97 -0.96
CA ASP A 435 -12.91 28.19 -0.38
C ASP A 435 -11.86 28.99 0.41
N LYS A 436 -11.00 28.32 1.19
CA LYS A 436 -10.04 28.99 2.08
C LYS A 436 -8.67 29.20 1.42
N TYR A 437 -8.27 28.29 0.54
CA TYR A 437 -6.92 28.27 -0.02
C TYR A 437 -6.87 28.60 -1.51
N GLN A 438 -7.91 29.25 -2.06
CA GLN A 438 -7.93 29.77 -3.44
C GLN A 438 -7.73 28.69 -4.51
N CYS A 439 -7.94 27.40 -4.19
CA CYS A 439 -7.83 26.32 -5.16
C CYS A 439 -9.00 26.28 -6.15
N ALA A 440 -10.03 27.12 -5.96
CA ALA A 440 -11.16 27.28 -6.88
C ALA A 440 -10.73 27.58 -8.32
N SER A 441 -9.61 28.29 -8.53
CA SER A 441 -9.08 28.57 -9.87
C SER A 441 -8.65 27.31 -10.64
N TYR A 442 -8.46 26.18 -9.94
CA TYR A 442 -8.02 24.93 -10.55
C TYR A 442 -9.16 24.01 -10.98
N ILE A 443 -10.43 24.39 -10.74
CA ILE A 443 -11.58 23.51 -11.02
C ILE A 443 -11.68 23.09 -12.49
N ASN A 444 -11.18 23.94 -13.40
CA ASN A 444 -11.09 23.72 -14.84
C ASN A 444 -9.65 23.61 -15.36
N LEU A 445 -8.65 23.60 -14.48
CA LEU A 445 -7.26 23.43 -14.90
C LEU A 445 -7.08 21.99 -15.38
N ALA A 446 -6.63 21.81 -16.62
CA ALA A 446 -6.30 20.50 -17.14
C ALA A 446 -4.84 20.15 -16.83
N ASN A 447 -4.59 18.92 -16.41
CA ASN A 447 -3.24 18.39 -16.25
C ASN A 447 -2.54 18.18 -17.62
N ASN A 448 -1.30 17.69 -17.61
CA ASN A 448 -0.54 17.41 -18.84
C ASN A 448 -1.22 16.34 -19.72
N MET A 449 -2.17 15.57 -19.18
CA MET A 449 -3.02 14.63 -19.91
C MET A 449 -4.31 15.24 -20.46
N GLY A 450 -4.53 16.54 -20.30
CA GLY A 450 -5.74 17.22 -20.77
C GLY A 450 -6.98 16.89 -19.94
N LEU A 451 -6.79 16.38 -18.71
CA LEU A 451 -7.87 15.99 -17.82
C LEU A 451 -8.04 17.03 -16.73
N THR A 452 -9.28 17.47 -16.55
CA THR A 452 -9.72 18.38 -15.49
C THR A 452 -10.23 17.60 -14.27
N PRO A 453 -10.33 18.23 -13.09
CA PRO A 453 -10.90 17.59 -11.90
C PRO A 453 -12.27 16.94 -12.12
N ILE A 454 -13.19 17.58 -12.87
CA ILE A 454 -14.52 16.99 -13.12
C ILE A 454 -14.44 15.73 -13.99
N GLN A 455 -13.49 15.68 -14.93
CA GLN A 455 -13.23 14.46 -15.71
C GLN A 455 -12.77 13.34 -14.80
N LEU A 456 -11.89 13.60 -13.83
CA LEU A 456 -11.41 12.60 -12.86
C LEU A 456 -12.52 12.12 -11.91
N VAL A 457 -13.42 13.01 -11.49
CA VAL A 457 -14.60 12.64 -10.69
C VAL A 457 -15.50 11.69 -11.48
N LEU A 458 -15.75 11.98 -12.76
CA LEU A 458 -16.73 11.27 -13.59
C LEU A 458 -16.16 10.04 -14.31
N SER A 459 -14.84 9.97 -14.52
CA SER A 459 -14.19 8.81 -15.10
C SER A 459 -14.09 7.69 -14.07
N TYR A 460 -14.54 6.49 -14.42
CA TYR A 460 -14.24 5.29 -13.62
C TYR A 460 -13.25 4.42 -14.36
N THR A 461 -12.08 4.33 -13.77
CA THR A 461 -11.16 3.23 -13.95
C THR A 461 -11.78 1.94 -13.36
N PRO A 462 -11.47 0.74 -13.87
CA PRO A 462 -11.95 -0.54 -13.33
C PRO A 462 -11.84 -0.66 -11.80
N ARG A 463 -10.75 -0.16 -11.21
CA ARG A 463 -10.54 -0.14 -9.76
C ARG A 463 -11.53 0.77 -9.02
N LYS A 464 -11.70 2.01 -9.48
CA LYS A 464 -12.70 2.94 -8.93
C LYS A 464 -14.09 2.31 -8.94
N SER A 465 -14.47 1.57 -9.98
CA SER A 465 -15.78 0.88 -10.02
C SER A 465 -15.89 -0.26 -9.00
N GLU A 466 -14.87 -1.11 -8.87
CA GLU A 466 -14.91 -2.24 -7.92
C GLU A 466 -14.95 -1.76 -6.46
N ASP A 467 -14.13 -0.76 -6.13
CA ASP A 467 -14.12 -0.15 -4.80
C ASP A 467 -15.48 0.47 -4.45
N HIS A 468 -16.11 1.18 -5.40
CA HIS A 468 -17.47 1.69 -5.26
C HIS A 468 -18.51 0.55 -5.10
N ARG A 469 -18.36 -0.55 -5.85
CA ARG A 469 -19.26 -1.71 -5.79
C ARG A 469 -19.20 -2.38 -4.42
N LEU A 470 -18.00 -2.61 -3.89
CA LEU A 470 -17.78 -3.21 -2.57
C LEU A 470 -18.31 -2.31 -1.44
N GLN A 471 -18.08 -0.99 -1.51
CA GLN A 471 -18.66 -0.04 -0.57
C GLN A 471 -20.20 -0.10 -0.61
N TRP A 472 -20.78 -0.17 -1.81
CA TRP A 472 -22.23 -0.19 -2.00
C TRP A 472 -22.88 -1.46 -1.44
N VAL A 473 -22.34 -2.65 -1.74
CA VAL A 473 -22.89 -3.93 -1.23
C VAL A 473 -22.94 -3.91 0.30
N LYS A 474 -21.91 -3.36 0.97
CA LYS A 474 -21.91 -3.24 2.43
C LYS A 474 -22.91 -2.19 2.92
N LEU A 475 -22.92 -0.99 2.34
CA LEU A 475 -23.79 0.12 2.76
C LEU A 475 -25.28 -0.18 2.56
N TRP A 476 -25.67 -0.84 1.47
CA TRP A 476 -27.05 -1.26 1.22
C TRP A 476 -27.56 -2.18 2.35
N ASN A 477 -26.68 -3.02 2.89
CA ASN A 477 -27.01 -3.89 4.02
C ASN A 477 -27.11 -3.14 5.35
N GLU A 478 -26.42 -2.01 5.52
CA GLU A 478 -26.34 -1.25 6.77
C GLU A 478 -27.37 -0.10 6.85
N SER A 479 -27.71 0.58 5.75
CA SER A 479 -28.61 1.75 5.74
C SER A 479 -29.29 1.94 4.38
N PRO A 480 -30.40 1.20 4.10
CA PRO A 480 -31.11 1.23 2.82
C PRO A 480 -31.76 2.58 2.45
N GLU A 481 -31.82 3.52 3.41
CA GLU A 481 -32.56 4.78 3.32
C GLU A 481 -31.73 5.94 2.73
N MET A 482 -30.41 5.79 2.59
CA MET A 482 -29.54 6.83 2.02
C MET A 482 -29.74 6.99 0.51
N GLN A 483 -30.06 8.22 0.07
CA GLN A 483 -30.27 8.54 -1.34
C GLN A 483 -28.96 8.96 -2.02
N MET A 484 -28.45 8.12 -2.93
CA MET A 484 -27.22 8.37 -3.67
C MET A 484 -27.21 9.68 -4.44
N GLN A 485 -28.38 10.10 -4.93
CA GLN A 485 -28.57 11.35 -5.67
C GLN A 485 -28.16 12.57 -4.85
N SER A 486 -28.35 12.56 -3.52
CA SER A 486 -28.04 13.71 -2.66
C SER A 486 -26.56 14.07 -2.65
N VAL A 487 -25.65 13.09 -2.73
CA VAL A 487 -24.20 13.33 -2.74
C VAL A 487 -23.76 13.91 -4.08
N ASP A 488 -24.25 13.36 -5.19
CA ASP A 488 -23.93 13.90 -6.51
C ASP A 488 -24.56 15.29 -6.72
N GLU A 489 -25.76 15.54 -6.21
CA GLU A 489 -26.41 16.86 -6.23
C GLU A 489 -25.61 17.91 -5.44
N GLU A 490 -25.18 17.58 -4.22
CA GLU A 490 -24.34 18.45 -3.40
C GLU A 490 -23.02 18.77 -4.11
N LEU A 491 -22.32 17.71 -4.56
CA LEU A 491 -21.03 17.84 -5.20
C LEU A 491 -21.14 18.63 -6.50
N PHE A 492 -22.06 18.27 -7.40
CA PHE A 492 -22.22 18.94 -8.70
C PHE A 492 -22.72 20.37 -8.52
N GLY A 493 -23.57 20.63 -7.51
CA GLY A 493 -23.95 21.98 -7.12
C GLY A 493 -22.75 22.85 -6.69
N LYS A 494 -21.78 22.27 -5.98
CA LYS A 494 -20.51 22.96 -5.67
C LYS A 494 -19.71 23.25 -6.95
N PHE A 495 -19.55 22.26 -7.84
CA PHE A 495 -18.85 22.45 -9.11
C PHE A 495 -19.51 23.51 -10.00
N ASP A 496 -20.85 23.54 -10.05
CA ASP A 496 -21.63 24.59 -10.72
C ASP A 496 -21.35 25.98 -10.14
N GLY A 497 -21.37 26.09 -8.80
CA GLY A 497 -21.09 27.36 -8.10
C GLY A 497 -19.69 27.90 -8.38
N LEU A 498 -18.75 27.04 -8.78
CA LEU A 498 -17.38 27.38 -9.16
C LEU A 498 -17.21 27.62 -10.67
N GLY A 499 -18.25 27.43 -11.48
CA GLY A 499 -18.20 27.64 -12.93
C GLY A 499 -17.43 26.55 -13.66
N VAL A 500 -17.63 25.28 -13.30
CA VAL A 500 -17.02 24.15 -14.01
C VAL A 500 -17.43 24.13 -15.49
N ASP A 501 -16.50 23.77 -16.37
CA ASP A 501 -16.78 23.52 -17.78
C ASP A 501 -17.27 22.08 -17.99
N TRP A 502 -18.60 21.92 -18.04
CA TRP A 502 -19.23 20.64 -18.35
C TRP A 502 -18.99 20.17 -19.79
N THR A 503 -18.56 21.05 -20.71
CA THR A 503 -18.38 20.73 -22.13
C THR A 503 -16.97 20.28 -22.49
N VAL A 504 -16.12 20.08 -21.48
CA VAL A 504 -14.73 19.67 -21.63
C VAL A 504 -14.59 18.36 -22.43
N ARG A 505 -13.54 18.31 -23.24
CA ARG A 505 -13.11 17.12 -23.99
C ARG A 505 -11.69 16.76 -23.62
N ASP A 506 -11.42 15.47 -23.50
CA ASP A 506 -10.05 14.99 -23.28
C ASP A 506 -9.24 14.91 -24.58
N LYS A 507 -8.00 14.41 -24.47
CA LYS A 507 -7.08 14.22 -25.61
C LYS A 507 -7.56 13.24 -26.68
N PHE A 508 -8.60 12.47 -26.41
CA PHE A 508 -9.23 11.56 -27.38
C PHE A 508 -10.54 12.13 -27.93
N GLY A 509 -10.87 13.39 -27.60
CA GLY A 509 -12.11 14.03 -28.03
C GLY A 509 -13.34 13.59 -27.24
N ARG A 510 -13.17 12.76 -26.19
CA ARG A 510 -14.26 12.21 -25.38
C ARG A 510 -14.84 13.27 -24.47
N THR A 511 -16.17 13.35 -24.42
CA THR A 511 -16.94 14.21 -23.50
C THR A 511 -17.15 13.54 -22.14
N LEU A 512 -17.69 14.28 -21.16
CA LEU A 512 -18.06 13.71 -19.86
C LEU A 512 -19.07 12.55 -19.96
N LEU A 513 -19.95 12.54 -20.97
CA LEU A 513 -20.88 11.42 -21.20
C LEU A 513 -20.15 10.11 -21.53
N HIS A 514 -19.06 10.17 -22.30
CA HIS A 514 -18.24 8.99 -22.61
C HIS A 514 -17.58 8.41 -21.36
N GLY A 515 -17.23 9.26 -20.39
CA GLY A 515 -16.67 8.81 -19.11
C GLY A 515 -17.68 8.08 -18.24
N VAL A 516 -18.92 8.59 -18.15
CA VAL A 516 -19.99 8.05 -17.29
C VAL A 516 -20.55 6.71 -17.77
N VAL A 517 -20.58 6.46 -19.09
CA VAL A 517 -21.11 5.20 -19.64
C VAL A 517 -20.15 4.02 -19.51
N ARG A 518 -18.85 4.27 -19.37
CA ARG A 518 -17.81 3.25 -19.24
C ARG A 518 -17.69 2.66 -17.83
N THR A 519 -18.56 3.08 -16.90
CA THR A 519 -18.44 2.75 -15.49
C THR A 519 -19.27 1.50 -15.17
N ASP A 520 -18.69 0.52 -14.47
CA ASP A 520 -19.43 -0.67 -13.97
C ASP A 520 -20.42 -0.35 -12.83
N SER A 521 -20.48 0.91 -12.38
CA SER A 521 -21.24 1.32 -11.21
C SER A 521 -22.70 1.69 -11.52
N LEU A 522 -23.62 0.84 -11.04
CA LEU A 522 -24.97 1.16 -10.54
C LEU A 522 -25.82 2.02 -11.49
N GLY A 523 -26.55 1.32 -12.38
CA GLY A 523 -27.35 1.91 -13.47
C GLY A 523 -28.17 3.16 -13.10
N ASP A 524 -28.73 3.26 -11.90
CA ASP A 524 -29.50 4.45 -11.47
C ASP A 524 -28.64 5.71 -11.26
N ARG A 525 -27.42 5.56 -10.71
CA ARG A 525 -26.50 6.69 -10.49
C ARG A 525 -25.93 7.17 -11.81
N ALA A 526 -25.45 6.24 -12.65
CA ALA A 526 -24.94 6.56 -13.98
C ALA A 526 -26.04 7.19 -14.86
N LEU A 527 -27.27 6.66 -14.82
CA LEU A 527 -28.41 7.24 -15.52
C LEU A 527 -28.72 8.67 -15.04
N TRP A 528 -28.69 8.92 -13.73
CA TRP A 528 -28.89 10.27 -13.19
C TRP A 528 -27.81 11.24 -13.68
N ARG A 529 -26.53 10.82 -13.66
CA ARG A 529 -25.41 11.63 -14.17
C ARG A 529 -25.56 11.91 -15.67
N CYS A 530 -25.93 10.92 -16.48
CA CYS A 530 -26.22 11.12 -17.91
C CYS A 530 -27.33 12.16 -18.13
N LYS A 531 -28.44 12.07 -17.39
CA LYS A 531 -29.54 13.05 -17.45
C LYS A 531 -29.08 14.45 -17.10
N TYR A 532 -28.33 14.58 -16.01
CA TYR A 532 -27.80 15.86 -15.55
C TYR A 532 -26.87 16.49 -16.61
N LEU A 533 -25.96 15.70 -17.17
CA LEU A 533 -25.01 16.15 -18.20
C LEU A 533 -25.71 16.62 -19.49
N VAL A 534 -26.74 15.90 -19.96
CA VAL A 534 -27.54 16.34 -21.11
C VAL A 534 -28.29 17.65 -20.79
N GLN A 535 -28.84 17.80 -19.57
CA GLN A 535 -29.46 19.05 -19.12
C GLN A 535 -28.46 20.23 -19.06
N LYS A 536 -27.18 19.96 -18.81
CA LYS A 536 -26.09 20.95 -18.87
C LYS A 536 -25.69 21.33 -20.30
N GLY A 537 -26.31 20.73 -21.31
CA GLY A 537 -26.07 21.06 -22.72
C GLY A 537 -24.95 20.26 -23.36
N ILE A 538 -24.51 19.15 -22.76
CA ILE A 538 -23.58 18.24 -23.41
C ILE A 538 -24.31 17.53 -24.54
N ASP A 539 -23.76 17.66 -25.76
CA ASP A 539 -24.33 17.05 -26.96
C ASP A 539 -24.20 15.52 -26.91
N PRO A 540 -25.31 14.76 -26.85
CA PRO A 540 -25.27 13.30 -26.87
C PRO A 540 -24.75 12.77 -28.23
N LEU A 541 -24.82 13.55 -29.30
CA LEU A 541 -24.28 13.21 -30.63
C LEU A 541 -22.79 13.54 -30.78
N ALA A 542 -22.13 14.06 -29.74
CA ALA A 542 -20.70 14.33 -29.80
C ALA A 542 -19.92 13.02 -29.95
N CYS A 543 -19.15 12.91 -31.03
CA CYS A 543 -18.21 11.82 -31.22
C CYS A 543 -16.85 12.13 -30.57
N ASP A 544 -16.18 11.07 -30.12
CA ASP A 544 -14.74 11.06 -29.88
C ASP A 544 -13.94 11.03 -31.19
N PHE A 545 -12.60 10.99 -31.12
CA PHE A 545 -11.73 10.95 -32.29
C PHE A 545 -11.77 9.62 -33.05
N GLU A 546 -12.36 8.55 -32.48
CA GLU A 546 -12.66 7.30 -33.19
C GLU A 546 -14.02 7.33 -33.89
N GLY A 547 -14.79 8.41 -33.72
CA GLY A 547 -16.12 8.56 -34.31
C GLY A 547 -17.24 7.90 -33.50
N LYS A 548 -16.97 7.46 -32.27
CA LYS A 548 -17.95 6.79 -31.40
C LYS A 548 -18.69 7.83 -30.56
N THR A 549 -20.00 7.66 -30.38
CA THR A 549 -20.77 8.44 -29.40
C THR A 549 -20.70 7.77 -28.02
N ALA A 550 -21.21 8.45 -26.98
CA ALA A 550 -21.34 7.83 -25.67
C ALA A 550 -22.23 6.57 -25.69
N ARG A 551 -23.27 6.53 -26.53
CA ARG A 551 -24.16 5.36 -26.65
C ARG A 551 -23.41 4.15 -27.22
N ASP A 552 -22.48 4.37 -28.16
CA ASP A 552 -21.68 3.30 -28.77
C ASP A 552 -20.68 2.66 -27.79
N LEU A 553 -20.40 3.32 -26.66
CA LEU A 553 -19.50 2.83 -25.61
C LEU A 553 -20.24 2.19 -24.42
N VAL A 554 -21.57 2.09 -24.46
CA VAL A 554 -22.34 1.39 -23.41
C VAL A 554 -22.08 -0.11 -23.55
N PRO A 555 -21.55 -0.80 -22.52
CA PRO A 555 -21.34 -2.24 -22.55
C PRO A 555 -22.63 -3.03 -22.81
N ASP A 556 -22.53 -4.17 -23.50
CA ASP A 556 -23.69 -5.02 -23.81
C ASP A 556 -24.38 -5.61 -22.56
N ASP A 557 -23.64 -5.74 -21.44
CA ASP A 557 -24.14 -6.20 -20.14
C ASP A 557 -24.68 -5.05 -19.25
N GLN A 558 -24.59 -3.80 -19.72
CA GLN A 558 -25.12 -2.66 -18.99
C GLN A 558 -26.62 -2.43 -19.19
N ASP A 559 -27.17 -1.70 -18.23
CA ASP A 559 -28.58 -1.35 -18.07
C ASP A 559 -29.21 -0.73 -19.33
N LEU A 560 -30.15 -1.46 -19.94
CA LEU A 560 -30.98 -1.02 -21.08
C LEU A 560 -31.56 0.39 -20.90
N ARG A 561 -31.75 0.86 -19.66
CA ARG A 561 -32.24 2.20 -19.33
C ARG A 561 -31.30 3.32 -19.78
N ILE A 562 -29.98 3.13 -19.69
CA ILE A 562 -28.99 4.16 -20.10
C ILE A 562 -28.95 4.26 -21.61
N SER A 563 -28.83 3.13 -22.31
CA SER A 563 -28.82 3.08 -23.78
C SER A 563 -30.09 3.70 -24.37
N LYS A 564 -31.26 3.35 -23.81
CA LYS A 564 -32.55 3.93 -24.22
C LYS A 564 -32.62 5.44 -23.99
N PHE A 565 -32.16 5.92 -22.83
CA PHE A 565 -32.15 7.36 -22.54
C PHE A 565 -31.25 8.12 -23.53
N LEU A 566 -30.06 7.59 -23.82
CA LEU A 566 -29.15 8.22 -24.78
C LEU A 566 -29.72 8.21 -26.20
N GLU A 567 -30.38 7.14 -26.62
CA GLU A 567 -31.08 7.09 -27.91
C GLU A 567 -32.16 8.18 -28.01
N GLU A 568 -33.01 8.32 -26.98
CA GLU A 568 -34.03 9.37 -26.92
C GLU A 568 -33.41 10.77 -26.94
N ALA A 569 -32.28 10.97 -26.24
CA ALA A 569 -31.55 12.22 -26.22
C ALA A 569 -30.88 12.55 -27.57
N GLU A 570 -30.31 11.56 -28.25
CA GLU A 570 -29.73 11.66 -29.60
C GLU A 570 -30.82 12.05 -30.63
N GLN A 571 -31.98 11.39 -30.58
CA GLN A 571 -33.14 11.73 -31.43
C GLN A 571 -33.62 13.16 -31.18
N ALA A 572 -33.77 13.56 -29.91
CA ALA A 572 -34.18 14.92 -29.56
C ALA A 572 -33.17 15.97 -30.04
N ALA A 573 -31.87 15.71 -29.89
CA ALA A 573 -30.81 16.60 -30.35
C ALA A 573 -30.77 16.71 -31.89
N ALA A 574 -31.00 15.60 -32.60
CA ALA A 574 -31.09 15.58 -34.07
C ALA A 574 -32.31 16.37 -34.58
N HIS A 575 -33.46 16.27 -33.91
CA HIS A 575 -34.67 17.02 -34.28
C HIS A 575 -34.60 18.52 -33.95
N GLY A 576 -33.82 18.92 -32.94
CA GLY A 576 -33.62 20.33 -32.57
C GLY A 576 -32.60 21.10 -33.43
N LYS A 577 -31.78 20.41 -34.24
CA LYS A 577 -30.81 21.02 -35.17
C LYS A 577 -31.32 21.14 -36.62
N ALA A 578 -32.54 20.66 -36.91
CA ALA A 578 -33.15 20.64 -38.25
C ALA A 578 -33.87 21.94 -38.63
#